data_AF-A0A6A9S8P9-F1
#
_entry.id   AF-A0A6A9S8P9-F1
#
_cell.length_a   1.000
_cell.length_b   1.000
_cell.length_c   1.000
_cell.angle_alpha   90.00
_cell.angle_beta   90.00
_cell.angle_gamma   90.00
#
_symmetry.space_group_name_H-M   'P 1'
#
loop_
_entity.id
_entity.type
_entity.pdbx_description
1 polymer ?
#
loop_
_entity_poly.entity_id
_entity_poly.type
_entity_poly.pdbx_seq_one_letter_code
_entity_poly.pdbx_strand_id
1 'polypeptide(L)'
;MTDTATQTAADTAATSTDDGAAYDVPADATAYTCAYCGRPFARESWLALHRGLAHPNELDDAEIEAFRAAHDDEEESLSTFRLQALGALVLIYFGLLMIYALV
;
A
#
# COMPACT_ATOMS: atom_id res chain seq x y z
N MET A 1 9.71 -22.62 51.72
CA MET A 1 10.97 -21.99 52.12
C MET A 1 12.02 -22.35 51.09
N THR A 2 12.17 -21.50 50.07
CA THR A 2 13.41 -21.08 49.35
C THR A 2 12.98 -20.42 48.04
N ASP A 3 13.46 -19.20 47.89
CA ASP A 3 13.09 -18.17 46.93
C ASP A 3 13.45 -18.49 45.48
N THR A 4 12.58 -18.14 44.55
CA THR A 4 12.97 -17.74 43.19
C THR A 4 12.25 -16.44 42.89
N ALA A 5 12.89 -15.38 43.35
CA ALA A 5 12.64 -14.03 42.92
C ALA A 5 13.20 -13.82 41.50
N THR A 6 12.51 -12.97 40.75
CA THR A 6 13.10 -12.10 39.71
C THR A 6 13.53 -12.78 38.41
N GLN A 7 12.60 -12.83 37.46
CA GLN A 7 12.93 -12.53 36.07
C GLN A 7 12.14 -11.29 35.63
N THR A 8 12.55 -10.15 36.20
CA THR A 8 12.27 -8.82 35.66
C THR A 8 13.24 -8.55 34.51
N ALA A 9 12.71 -7.98 33.43
CA ALA A 9 13.42 -7.20 32.41
C ALA A 9 14.45 -7.92 31.52
N ALA A 10 13.96 -8.33 30.36
CA ALA A 10 14.60 -8.10 29.05
C ALA A 10 13.45 -8.28 28.04
N ASP A 11 12.65 -7.28 27.75
CA ASP A 11 13.08 -6.10 26.99
C ASP A 11 14.16 -6.46 25.98
N THR A 12 13.75 -7.22 24.98
CA THR A 12 14.24 -7.02 23.64
C THR A 12 13.01 -7.13 22.77
N ALA A 13 12.31 -5.99 22.70
CA ALA A 13 11.63 -5.60 21.49
C ALA A 13 12.38 -6.20 20.30
N ALA A 14 11.66 -6.88 19.42
CA ALA A 14 12.15 -7.12 18.07
C ALA A 14 12.37 -5.73 17.42
N THR A 15 13.45 -5.06 17.81
CA THR A 15 14.09 -4.04 17.03
C THR A 15 14.63 -4.82 15.85
N SER A 16 13.79 -4.94 14.83
CA SER A 16 14.23 -5.09 13.46
C SER A 16 15.27 -4.00 13.26
N THR A 17 16.53 -4.37 13.46
CA THR A 17 17.66 -3.54 13.08
C THR A 17 17.58 -3.57 11.56
N ASP A 18 16.91 -2.57 11.02
CA ASP A 18 17.05 -2.18 9.63
C ASP A 18 18.55 -1.87 9.47
N ASP A 19 19.31 -2.88 9.04
CA ASP A 19 20.70 -2.74 8.65
C ASP A 19 20.69 -1.74 7.51
N GLY A 20 20.89 -0.46 7.86
CA GLY A 20 20.66 0.73 7.05
C GLY A 20 21.03 0.55 5.59
N ALA A 21 20.10 -0.01 4.83
CA ALA A 21 20.07 0.11 3.40
C ALA A 21 19.75 1.58 3.19
N ALA A 22 20.79 2.41 3.14
CA ALA A 22 20.67 3.81 2.84
C ALA A 22 20.05 3.89 1.45
N TYR A 23 18.72 4.04 1.43
CA TYR A 23 17.99 4.26 0.20
C TYR A 23 18.55 5.54 -0.41
N ASP A 24 19.19 5.39 -1.58
CA ASP A 24 19.71 6.51 -2.36
C ASP A 24 18.52 7.24 -2.97
N VAL A 25 17.91 8.10 -2.16
CA VAL A 25 16.84 9.00 -2.58
C VAL A 25 17.52 10.28 -3.07
N PRO A 26 17.37 10.64 -4.36
CA PRO A 26 17.90 11.90 -4.87
C PRO A 26 17.42 13.06 -4.01
N ALA A 27 18.33 13.95 -3.62
CA ALA A 27 18.01 15.08 -2.74
C ALA A 27 16.98 16.06 -3.36
N ASP A 28 16.81 15.98 -4.67
CA ASP A 28 15.89 16.73 -5.52
C ASP A 28 14.54 16.02 -5.75
N ALA A 29 14.31 14.85 -5.15
CA ALA A 29 13.02 14.18 -5.22
C ALA A 29 11.92 15.00 -4.52
N THR A 30 10.82 15.27 -5.22
CA THR A 30 9.66 15.96 -4.66
C THR A 30 9.06 15.14 -3.53
N ALA A 31 9.09 15.67 -2.32
CA ALA A 31 8.46 15.08 -1.14
C ALA A 31 7.18 15.83 -0.77
N TYR A 32 6.10 15.09 -0.61
CA TYR A 32 4.80 15.58 -0.18
C TYR A 32 4.63 15.30 1.31
N THR A 33 4.55 16.34 2.14
CA THR A 33 4.49 16.16 3.60
C THR A 33 3.05 16.32 4.11
N CYS A 34 2.60 15.37 4.94
CA CYS A 34 1.29 15.48 5.59
C CYS A 34 1.30 16.61 6.64
N ALA A 35 0.34 17.53 6.56
CA ALA A 35 0.24 18.66 7.50
C ALA A 35 -0.15 18.23 8.93
N TYR A 36 -0.86 17.11 9.08
CA TYR A 36 -1.37 16.62 10.37
C TYR A 36 -0.31 15.85 11.17
N CYS A 37 0.47 15.00 10.50
CA CYS A 37 1.43 14.11 11.17
C CYS A 37 2.89 14.32 10.76
N GLY A 38 3.18 15.18 9.78
CA GLY A 38 4.53 15.51 9.33
C GLY A 38 5.24 14.41 8.53
N ARG A 39 4.55 13.32 8.16
CA ARG A 39 5.17 12.23 7.39
C ARG A 39 5.41 12.65 5.93
N PRO A 40 6.60 12.40 5.36
CA PRO A 40 6.88 12.63 3.94
C PRO A 40 6.41 11.44 3.09
N PHE A 41 5.91 11.73 1.88
CA PHE A 41 5.46 10.78 0.88
C PHE A 41 6.07 11.13 -0.48
N ALA A 42 6.32 10.10 -1.30
CA ALA A 42 6.92 10.29 -2.63
C ALA A 42 5.92 10.73 -3.70
N ARG A 43 4.61 10.60 -3.43
CA ARG A 43 3.53 10.93 -4.37
C ARG A 43 2.40 11.64 -3.64
N GLU A 44 1.76 12.57 -4.33
CA GLU A 44 0.61 13.30 -3.80
C GLU A 44 -0.58 12.36 -3.54
N SER A 45 -0.84 11.39 -4.42
CA SER A 45 -1.92 10.41 -4.25
C SER A 45 -1.76 9.57 -2.98
N TRP A 46 -0.53 9.18 -2.65
CA TRP A 46 -0.23 8.44 -1.41
C TRP A 46 -0.47 9.29 -0.15
N LEU A 47 -0.16 10.58 -0.22
CA LEU A 47 -0.47 11.50 0.86
C LEU A 47 -1.98 11.70 1.00
N ALA A 48 -2.73 11.80 -0.11
CA ALA A 48 -4.19 11.88 -0.09
C ALA A 48 -4.81 10.62 0.53
N LEU A 49 -4.35 9.43 0.11
CA LEU A 49 -4.74 8.14 0.68
C LEU A 49 -4.44 8.08 2.19
N HIS A 50 -3.25 8.53 2.59
CA HIS A 50 -2.86 8.57 4.00
C HIS A 50 -3.78 9.46 4.84
N ARG A 51 -4.12 10.67 4.37
CA ARG A 51 -5.02 11.56 5.12
C ARG A 51 -6.39 10.94 5.31
N GLY A 52 -6.98 10.37 4.26
CA GLY A 52 -8.28 9.69 4.36
C GLY A 52 -8.30 8.53 5.35
N LEU A 53 -7.19 7.77 5.44
CA LEU A 53 -7.08 6.59 6.33
C LEU A 53 -6.68 6.93 7.77
N ALA A 54 -5.80 7.91 7.97
CA ALA A 54 -5.22 8.23 9.27
C ALA A 54 -5.87 9.44 9.95
N HIS A 55 -6.44 10.36 9.17
CA HIS A 55 -7.04 11.63 9.64
C HIS A 55 -8.49 11.84 9.15
N PRO A 56 -9.38 10.82 9.19
CA PRO A 56 -10.72 10.91 8.60
C PRO A 56 -11.60 12.04 9.18
N ASN A 57 -11.35 12.44 10.42
CA ASN A 57 -12.16 13.43 11.13
C ASN A 57 -11.65 14.87 10.96
N GLU A 58 -10.48 15.06 10.36
CA GLU A 58 -9.79 16.36 10.29
C GLU A 58 -9.71 16.89 8.85
N LEU A 59 -10.22 16.14 7.87
CA LEU A 59 -10.21 16.50 6.45
C LEU A 59 -11.27 17.55 6.12
N ASP A 60 -10.90 18.47 5.22
CA ASP A 60 -11.86 19.33 4.55
C ASP A 60 -12.49 18.67 3.30
N ASP A 61 -13.52 19.30 2.72
CA ASP A 61 -14.23 18.76 1.56
C ASP A 61 -13.33 18.57 0.32
N ALA A 62 -12.31 19.43 0.15
CA ALA A 62 -11.38 19.34 -0.97
C ALA A 62 -10.39 18.17 -0.79
N GLU A 63 -9.94 17.94 0.44
CA GLU A 63 -9.09 16.82 0.78
C GLU A 63 -9.84 15.48 0.73
N ILE A 64 -11.12 15.47 1.09
CA ILE A 64 -11.99 14.30 0.92
C ILE A 64 -12.11 13.94 -0.56
N GLU A 65 -12.29 14.94 -1.43
CA GLU A 65 -12.37 14.69 -2.87
C GLU A 65 -11.04 14.21 -3.45
N ALA A 66 -9.92 14.79 -3.01
CA ALA A 66 -8.59 14.33 -3.38
C ALA A 66 -8.34 12.87 -2.94
N PHE A 67 -8.82 12.49 -1.75
CA PHE A 67 -8.78 11.11 -1.28
C PHE A 67 -9.58 10.17 -2.19
N ARG A 68 -10.83 10.53 -2.53
CA ARG A 68 -11.69 9.71 -3.41
C ARG A 68 -11.05 9.53 -4.78
N ALA A 69 -10.58 10.61 -5.39
CA ALA A 69 -9.92 10.54 -6.69
C ALA A 69 -8.67 9.64 -6.67
N ALA A 70 -7.84 9.74 -5.63
CA ALA A 70 -6.67 8.87 -5.47
C ALA A 70 -7.07 7.40 -5.27
N HIS A 71 -8.14 7.15 -4.51
CA HIS A 71 -8.66 5.80 -4.28
C HIS A 71 -9.24 5.18 -5.57
N ASP A 72 -10.00 5.95 -6.33
CA ASP A 72 -10.60 5.51 -7.60
C ASP A 72 -9.52 5.20 -8.66
N ASP A 73 -8.45 6.00 -8.73
CA ASP A 73 -7.31 5.76 -9.63
C ASP A 73 -6.59 4.44 -9.30
N GLU A 74 -6.39 4.14 -8.01
CA GLU A 74 -5.83 2.85 -7.57
C GLU A 74 -6.75 1.69 -7.96
N GLU A 75 -8.07 1.81 -7.77
CA GLU A 75 -9.03 0.77 -8.13
C GLU A 75 -9.13 0.55 -9.65
N GLU A 76 -9.11 1.60 -10.46
CA GLU A 76 -9.19 1.51 -11.92
C GLU A 76 -8.02 0.69 -12.47
N SER A 77 -6.81 0.93 -11.93
CA SER A 77 -5.62 0.16 -12.29
C SER A 77 -5.80 -1.35 -12.03
N LEU A 78 -6.33 -1.72 -10.86
CA LEU A 78 -6.56 -3.12 -10.48
C LEU A 78 -7.68 -3.77 -11.29
N SER A 79 -8.73 -3.01 -11.61
CA SER A 79 -9.88 -3.50 -12.38
C SER A 79 -9.48 -3.90 -13.80
N THR A 80 -8.60 -3.10 -14.43
CA THR A 80 -8.13 -3.35 -15.80
C THR A 80 -7.26 -4.61 -15.86
N PHE A 81 -6.34 -4.79 -14.91
CA PHE A 81 -5.56 -6.03 -14.82
C PHE A 81 -6.46 -7.26 -14.63
N ARG A 82 -7.48 -7.16 -13.77
CA ARG A 82 -8.43 -8.27 -13.55
C ARG A 82 -9.21 -8.59 -14.83
N LEU A 83 -9.71 -7.57 -15.53
CA LEU A 83 -10.43 -7.74 -16.79
C LEU A 83 -9.54 -8.38 -17.86
N GLN A 84 -8.29 -7.91 -17.98
CA GLN A 84 -7.32 -8.45 -18.94
C GLN A 84 -6.98 -9.91 -18.63
N ALA A 85 -6.76 -10.26 -17.36
CA ALA A 85 -6.49 -11.64 -16.93
C ALA A 85 -7.69 -12.57 -17.20
N LEU A 86 -8.91 -12.13 -16.88
CA LEU A 86 -10.14 -12.88 -17.18
C LEU A 86 -10.33 -13.06 -18.68
N GLY A 87 -10.13 -12.00 -19.47
CA GLY A 87 -10.20 -12.06 -20.94
C GLY A 87 -9.19 -13.04 -21.53
N ALA A 88 -7.95 -13.00 -21.06
CA ALA A 88 -6.91 -13.94 -21.47
C ALA A 88 -7.26 -15.40 -21.13
N LEU A 89 -7.76 -15.65 -19.92
CA LEU A 89 -8.22 -16.99 -19.50
C LEU A 89 -9.33 -17.50 -20.42
N VAL A 90 -10.36 -16.68 -20.67
CA VAL A 90 -11.49 -17.04 -21.55
C VAL A 90 -10.99 -17.37 -22.96
N LEU A 91 -10.10 -16.55 -23.54
CA LEU A 91 -9.54 -16.79 -24.86
C LEU A 91 -8.72 -18.09 -24.93
N ILE A 92 -7.87 -18.35 -23.93
CA ILE A 92 -7.08 -19.59 -23.84
C ILE A 92 -8.02 -20.80 -23.76
N TYR A 93 -8.99 -20.76 -22.85
CA TYR A 93 -9.93 -21.87 -22.66
C TYR A 93 -10.76 -22.11 -23.93
N PHE A 94 -11.28 -21.05 -24.54
CA PHE A 94 -12.01 -21.14 -25.80
C PHE A 94 -11.16 -21.71 -26.93
N GLY A 95 -9.90 -21.29 -27.04
CA GLY A 95 -8.94 -21.85 -28.00
C GLY A 95 -8.70 -23.34 -27.77
N LEU A 96 -8.53 -23.76 -26.51
CA LEU A 96 -8.41 -25.18 -26.15
C LEU A 96 -9.67 -25.97 -26.50
N LEU A 97 -10.87 -25.41 -26.24
CA LEU A 97 -12.14 -26.03 -26.61
C LEU A 97 -12.29 -26.16 -28.13
N MET A 98 -11.89 -25.15 -28.89
CA MET A 98 -11.88 -25.19 -30.35
C MET A 98 -10.97 -26.31 -30.86
N ILE A 99 -9.75 -26.43 -30.33
CA ILE A 99 -8.83 -27.53 -30.68
C ILE A 99 -9.44 -28.89 -30.33
N TYR A 100 -10.00 -29.03 -29.12
CA TYR A 100 -10.66 -30.26 -28.68
C TYR A 100 -11.82 -30.65 -29.59
N ALA A 101 -12.62 -29.69 -30.07
CA ALA A 101 -13.75 -29.98 -30.94
C ALA A 101 -13.33 -30.40 -32.37
N LEU A 102 -12.11 -30.09 -32.79
CA LEU A 102 -11.59 -30.40 -34.12
C LEU A 102 -10.88 -31.76 -34.20
N VAL A 103 -10.54 -32.36 -33.06
CA VAL A 103 -9.85 -33.67 -32.94
C VAL A 103 -10.86 -34.75 -32.58
#